data_AF-A0AA37TN38-F1
#
_entry.id   AF-A0AA37TN38-F1
#
_cell.length_a   1.000
_cell.length_b   1.000
_cell.length_c   1.000
_cell.angle_alpha   90.00
_cell.angle_beta   90.00
_cell.angle_gamma   90.00
#
_symmetry.space_group_name_H-M   'P 1'
#
loop_
_entity.id
_entity.type
_entity.pdbx_description
1 polymer ?
#
loop_
_entity_poly.entity_id
_entity_poly.type
_entity_poly.pdbx_seq_one_letter_code
_entity_poly.pdbx_strand_id
1 'polypeptide(L)'
;MRFIILALLLTTASCSHTATSTVLSAGEVKIAIQNTLEQRLYQLPPRVQGHYGIRLFRMTGDDKYVNSALVDLYAITEAQSFYACSADDPNFINAQAEAMTAQLGNGPRATARKAALTAHPQFLFYSDGLLRYASRIDEFGLIGPCHQKLTQAIKNYDMTPALTDPAMIKSWAAQLINYVYWSKQLGTGDYLEAYTNAFNQVYPNQLDGQLDKRQYRNKLYGLTHFVFAASGYYQRPIDADQFGWILNYFSDNMDRILTDATDDIIAEVGVAFLLAGKGDNPVVQRAREHIIKSFDQNAQFIPSISGRIEYASGEHRNVLAMMLLEWTEQLHPGPMLAIEPASKFHLPKQVRPKQE
;
A
#
# COMPACT_ATOMS: atom_id res chain seq x y z
N MET A 1 33.14 76.24 35.29
CA MET A 1 33.01 74.80 35.05
C MET A 1 31.63 74.49 34.47
N ARG A 2 31.53 74.25 33.16
CA ARG A 2 30.32 73.73 32.50
C ARG A 2 30.74 72.41 31.84
N PHE A 3 30.19 71.30 32.32
CA PHE A 3 30.39 69.98 31.71
C PHE A 3 29.38 69.81 30.57
N ILE A 4 29.89 69.56 29.36
CA ILE A 4 29.11 69.13 28.19
C ILE A 4 29.19 67.60 28.18
N ILE A 5 28.04 66.93 28.33
CA ILE A 5 27.91 65.49 28.15
C ILE A 5 27.53 65.25 26.68
N LEU A 6 28.43 64.61 25.92
CA LEU A 6 28.20 64.18 24.55
C LEU A 6 27.68 62.73 24.58
N ALA A 7 26.40 62.53 24.25
CA ALA A 7 25.80 61.22 24.11
C ALA A 7 26.10 60.67 22.71
N LEU A 8 26.86 59.58 22.63
CA LEU A 8 27.14 58.85 21.39
C LEU A 8 26.06 57.77 21.22
N LEU A 9 25.11 57.98 20.31
CA LEU A 9 24.14 56.97 19.88
C LEU A 9 24.80 56.07 18.82
N LEU A 10 25.20 54.85 19.21
CA LEU A 10 25.50 53.78 18.26
C LEU A 10 24.18 53.20 17.72
N THR A 11 23.89 53.45 16.45
CA THR A 11 22.84 52.75 15.71
C THR A 11 23.40 51.43 15.17
N THR A 12 23.05 50.32 15.82
CA THR A 12 23.28 48.98 15.26
C THR A 12 22.24 48.73 14.17
N ALA A 13 22.68 48.78 12.91
CA ALA A 13 21.88 48.33 11.78
C ALA A 13 21.77 46.80 11.81
N SER A 14 20.70 46.29 12.41
CA SER A 14 20.32 44.88 12.29
C SER A 14 19.90 44.60 10.85
N CYS A 15 20.79 43.98 10.07
CA CYS A 15 20.42 43.33 8.82
C CYS A 15 19.50 42.14 9.16
N SER A 16 18.19 42.34 9.03
CA SER A 16 17.23 41.23 9.01
C SER A 16 17.40 40.48 7.69
N HIS A 17 18.23 39.44 7.67
CA HIS A 17 18.13 38.41 6.63
C HIS A 17 16.80 37.70 6.82
N THR A 18 15.79 38.09 6.05
CA THR A 18 14.63 37.25 5.80
C THR A 18 15.13 35.99 5.11
N ALA A 19 15.33 34.93 5.89
CA ALA A 19 15.53 33.59 5.37
C ALA A 19 14.33 33.25 4.49
N THR A 20 14.48 33.38 3.18
CA THR A 20 13.56 32.77 2.22
C THR A 20 13.58 31.28 2.50
N SER A 21 12.50 30.76 3.09
CA SER A 21 12.25 29.33 3.17
C SER A 21 12.28 28.78 1.75
N THR A 22 13.38 28.16 1.37
CA THR A 22 13.53 27.51 0.08
C THR A 22 12.60 26.31 0.08
N VAL A 23 11.58 26.35 -0.78
CA VAL A 23 10.70 25.20 -1.02
C VAL A 23 11.56 24.05 -1.52
N LEU A 24 11.55 22.93 -0.81
CA LEU A 24 12.29 21.74 -1.21
C LEU A 24 11.78 21.21 -2.54
N SER A 25 12.69 20.77 -3.39
CA SER A 25 12.39 20.04 -4.62
C SER A 25 11.85 18.64 -4.33
N ALA A 26 11.18 18.03 -5.31
CA ALA A 26 10.67 16.66 -5.22
C ALA A 26 11.81 15.65 -4.90
N GLY A 27 12.97 15.82 -5.54
CA GLY A 27 14.14 14.97 -5.31
C GLY A 27 14.71 15.10 -3.90
N GLU A 28 14.81 16.32 -3.36
CA GLU A 28 15.28 16.54 -1.98
C GLU A 28 14.34 15.86 -0.95
N VAL A 29 13.03 16.00 -1.13
CA VAL A 29 12.04 15.34 -0.26
C VAL A 29 12.15 13.82 -0.37
N LYS A 30 12.22 13.27 -1.58
CA LYS A 30 12.37 11.83 -1.80
C LYS A 30 13.62 11.28 -1.13
N ILE A 31 14.78 11.92 -1.33
CA ILE A 31 16.06 11.51 -0.74
C ILE A 31 16.00 11.57 0.79
N ALA A 32 15.41 12.62 1.36
CA ALA A 32 15.23 12.75 2.79
C ALA A 32 14.41 11.60 3.40
N ILE A 33 13.24 11.32 2.81
CA ILE A 33 12.38 10.20 3.23
C ILE A 33 13.14 8.87 3.12
N GLN A 34 13.82 8.66 1.99
CA GLN A 34 14.58 7.45 1.74
C GLN A 34 15.65 7.23 2.81
N ASN A 35 16.47 8.25 3.09
CA ASN A 35 17.51 8.19 4.12
C ASN A 35 16.93 7.90 5.50
N THR A 36 15.81 8.54 5.86
CA THR A 36 15.13 8.34 7.14
C THR A 36 14.69 6.88 7.33
N LEU A 37 14.11 6.27 6.29
CA LEU A 37 13.67 4.87 6.31
C LEU A 37 14.85 3.90 6.29
N GLU A 38 15.85 4.11 5.43
CA GLU A 38 17.03 3.22 5.30
C GLU A 38 17.84 3.18 6.60
N GLN A 39 18.05 4.31 7.27
CA GLN A 39 18.74 4.36 8.57
C GLN A 39 18.02 3.61 9.69
N ARG A 40 16.70 3.39 9.54
CA ARG A 40 15.84 2.74 10.54
C ARG A 40 15.41 1.34 10.10
N LEU A 41 15.87 0.85 8.95
CA LEU A 41 15.33 -0.36 8.33
C LEU A 41 15.31 -1.54 9.31
N TYR A 42 16.41 -1.78 10.02
CA TYR A 42 16.53 -2.88 10.99
C TYR A 42 15.74 -2.69 12.29
N GLN A 43 15.13 -1.52 12.51
CA GLN A 43 14.22 -1.23 13.63
C GLN A 43 12.76 -1.45 13.24
N LEU A 44 12.46 -1.59 11.94
CA LEU A 44 11.11 -1.83 11.46
C LEU A 44 10.74 -3.31 11.63
N PRO A 45 9.44 -3.63 11.80
CA PRO A 45 9.00 -5.03 11.81
C PRO A 45 9.40 -5.76 10.51
N PRO A 46 9.69 -7.06 10.54
CA PRO A 46 10.16 -7.83 9.36
C PRO A 46 9.30 -7.64 8.11
N ARG A 47 7.97 -7.67 8.25
CA ARG A 47 7.03 -7.42 7.15
C ARG A 47 7.19 -6.03 6.54
N VAL A 48 7.46 -5.01 7.35
CA VAL A 48 7.63 -3.63 6.88
C VAL A 48 8.97 -3.48 6.16
N GLN A 49 10.04 -4.11 6.66
CA GLN A 49 11.32 -4.19 5.95
C GLN A 49 11.15 -4.83 4.57
N GLY A 50 10.42 -5.95 4.55
CA GLY A 50 10.01 -6.65 3.33
C GLY A 50 9.32 -5.77 2.33
N HIS A 51 8.22 -5.14 2.75
CA HIS A 51 7.43 -4.25 1.91
C HIS A 51 8.25 -3.10 1.33
N TYR A 52 9.12 -2.48 2.14
CA TYR A 52 10.03 -1.45 1.71
C TYR A 52 10.95 -1.97 0.59
N GLY A 53 11.70 -3.05 0.86
CA GLY A 53 12.65 -3.60 -0.11
C GLY A 53 12.01 -4.04 -1.42
N ILE A 54 10.85 -4.69 -1.36
CA ILE A 54 10.12 -5.14 -2.56
C ILE A 54 9.76 -3.94 -3.45
N ARG A 55 9.21 -2.87 -2.86
CA ARG A 55 8.82 -1.67 -3.62
C ARG A 55 10.05 -0.99 -4.21
N LEU A 56 11.12 -0.85 -3.43
CA LEU A 56 12.35 -0.22 -3.91
C LEU A 56 12.99 -1.03 -5.03
N PHE A 57 13.07 -2.36 -4.91
CA PHE A 57 13.53 -3.22 -6.00
C PHE A 57 12.70 -3.01 -7.27
N ARG A 58 11.37 -3.01 -7.17
CA ARG A 58 10.49 -2.81 -8.34
C ARG A 58 10.69 -1.46 -9.02
N MET A 59 11.05 -0.43 -8.23
CA MET A 59 11.28 0.93 -8.71
C MET A 59 12.70 1.15 -9.26
N THR A 60 13.71 0.46 -8.75
CA THR A 60 15.11 0.78 -9.06
C THR A 60 15.88 -0.35 -9.73
N GLY A 61 15.41 -1.60 -9.63
CA GLY A 61 16.16 -2.79 -10.04
C GLY A 61 17.42 -3.04 -9.21
N ASP A 62 17.56 -2.41 -8.04
CA ASP A 62 18.78 -2.48 -7.23
C ASP A 62 18.75 -3.70 -6.30
N ASP A 63 19.68 -4.63 -6.54
CA ASP A 63 19.83 -5.89 -5.81
C ASP A 63 20.03 -5.71 -4.30
N LYS A 64 20.48 -4.54 -3.82
CA LYS A 64 20.65 -4.31 -2.38
C LYS A 64 19.33 -4.49 -1.60
N TYR A 65 18.20 -4.30 -2.26
CA TYR A 65 16.87 -4.45 -1.66
C TYR A 65 16.34 -5.89 -1.64
N VAL A 66 16.98 -6.82 -2.36
CA VAL A 66 16.56 -8.23 -2.43
C VAL A 66 16.59 -8.90 -1.06
N ASN A 67 17.59 -8.58 -0.23
CA ASN A 67 17.69 -9.17 1.11
C ASN A 67 16.53 -8.80 2.02
N SER A 68 15.96 -7.60 1.88
CA SER A 68 14.75 -7.22 2.62
C SER A 68 13.55 -8.04 2.16
N ALA A 69 13.41 -8.31 0.86
CA ALA A 69 12.38 -9.21 0.34
C ALA A 69 12.55 -10.65 0.85
N LEU A 70 13.80 -11.12 1.00
CA LEU A 70 14.10 -12.42 1.58
C LEU A 70 13.67 -12.52 3.06
N VAL A 71 13.84 -11.44 3.84
CA VAL A 71 13.32 -11.38 5.23
C VAL A 71 11.80 -11.54 5.27
N ASP A 72 11.08 -10.91 4.33
CA ASP A 72 9.63 -11.10 4.19
C ASP A 72 9.29 -12.56 3.88
N LEU A 73 10.01 -13.16 2.93
CA LEU A 73 9.80 -14.55 2.52
C LEU A 73 9.90 -15.52 3.70
N TYR A 74 10.90 -15.35 4.58
CA TYR A 74 11.02 -16.16 5.80
C TYR A 74 9.80 -15.99 6.73
N ALA A 75 9.37 -14.75 6.97
CA ALA A 75 8.24 -14.47 7.85
C ALA A 75 6.91 -15.04 7.31
N ILE A 76 6.68 -14.95 6.00
CA ILE A 76 5.44 -15.43 5.38
C ILE A 76 5.43 -16.94 5.13
N THR A 77 6.58 -17.57 4.92
CA THR A 77 6.66 -19.03 4.69
C THR A 77 6.18 -19.79 5.92
N GLU A 78 6.62 -19.37 7.10
CA GLU A 78 6.19 -19.99 8.37
C GLU A 78 4.69 -19.80 8.60
N ALA A 79 4.19 -18.58 8.41
CA ALA A 79 2.77 -18.30 8.55
C ALA A 79 1.93 -19.08 7.53
N GLN A 80 2.40 -19.22 6.27
CA GLN A 80 1.71 -20.04 5.29
C GLN A 80 1.67 -21.50 5.72
N SER A 81 2.77 -22.06 6.23
CA SER A 81 2.82 -23.46 6.69
C SER A 81 1.75 -23.73 7.75
N PHE A 82 1.62 -22.83 8.73
CA PHE A 82 0.64 -22.93 9.81
C PHE A 82 -0.81 -23.02 9.30
N TYR A 83 -1.20 -22.17 8.33
CA TYR A 83 -2.57 -22.18 7.81
C TYR A 83 -2.79 -23.21 6.70
N ALA A 84 -1.88 -23.28 5.72
CA ALA A 84 -2.01 -24.09 4.52
C ALA A 84 -2.05 -25.59 4.81
N CYS A 85 -1.23 -26.05 5.76
CA CYS A 85 -1.09 -27.49 6.02
C CYS A 85 -2.29 -28.09 6.78
N SER A 86 -3.13 -27.24 7.38
CA SER A 86 -4.35 -27.60 8.10
C SER A 86 -5.63 -27.09 7.40
N ALA A 87 -5.53 -26.69 6.13
CA ALA A 87 -6.64 -26.11 5.37
C ALA A 87 -7.75 -27.12 4.99
N ASP A 88 -7.63 -28.37 5.42
CA ASP A 88 -8.62 -29.45 5.30
C ASP A 88 -9.25 -29.87 6.64
N ASP A 89 -8.88 -29.23 7.76
CA ASP A 89 -9.47 -29.46 9.07
C ASP A 89 -10.53 -28.38 9.39
N PRO A 90 -11.84 -28.71 9.38
CA PRO A 90 -12.91 -27.76 9.66
C PRO A 90 -12.82 -27.11 11.05
N ASN A 91 -12.34 -27.84 12.07
CA ASN A 91 -12.20 -27.29 13.42
C ASN A 91 -11.08 -26.25 13.46
N PHE A 92 -9.97 -26.54 12.79
CA PHE A 92 -8.87 -25.58 12.65
C PHE A 92 -9.32 -24.32 11.88
N ILE A 93 -10.01 -24.50 10.74
CA ILE A 93 -10.52 -23.38 9.93
C ILE A 93 -11.41 -22.46 10.78
N ASN A 94 -12.39 -23.03 11.49
CA ASN A 94 -13.30 -22.25 12.34
C ASN A 94 -12.55 -21.53 13.45
N ALA A 95 -11.70 -22.23 14.20
CA ALA A 95 -10.94 -21.64 15.30
C ALA A 95 -10.02 -20.50 14.83
N GLN A 96 -9.34 -20.67 13.68
CA GLN A 96 -8.46 -19.63 13.15
C GLN A 96 -9.24 -18.44 12.57
N ALA A 97 -10.39 -18.67 11.92
CA ALA A 97 -11.24 -17.59 11.43
C ALA A 97 -11.79 -16.72 12.59
N GLU A 98 -12.22 -17.35 13.68
CA GLU A 98 -12.62 -16.67 14.91
C GLU A 98 -11.45 -15.89 15.52
N ALA A 99 -10.27 -16.52 15.63
CA ALA A 99 -9.08 -15.88 16.17
C ALA A 99 -8.66 -14.64 15.35
N MET A 100 -8.64 -14.73 14.01
CA MET A 100 -8.35 -13.60 13.13
C MET A 100 -9.37 -12.46 13.31
N THR A 101 -10.65 -12.80 13.43
CA THR A 101 -11.71 -11.81 13.68
C THR A 101 -11.53 -11.13 15.04
N ALA A 102 -11.15 -11.89 16.07
CA ALA A 102 -10.89 -11.36 17.41
C ALA A 102 -9.66 -10.44 17.46
N GLN A 103 -8.63 -10.71 16.64
CA GLN A 103 -7.42 -9.89 16.51
C GLN A 103 -7.65 -8.56 15.81
N LEU A 104 -8.77 -8.38 15.10
CA LEU A 104 -9.14 -7.05 14.61
C LEU A 104 -9.28 -6.10 15.80
N GLY A 105 -8.79 -4.87 15.63
CA GLY A 105 -8.82 -3.86 16.70
C GLY A 105 -10.23 -3.51 17.20
N ASN A 106 -10.31 -2.52 18.09
CA ASN A 106 -11.58 -2.10 18.70
C ASN A 106 -12.03 -0.69 18.28
N GLY A 107 -11.31 -0.06 17.35
CA GLY A 107 -11.70 1.25 16.81
C GLY A 107 -12.87 1.14 15.82
N PRO A 108 -13.50 2.28 15.43
CA PRO A 108 -14.71 2.29 14.61
C PRO A 108 -14.60 1.48 13.30
N ARG A 109 -13.45 1.57 12.62
CA ARG A 109 -13.17 0.78 11.41
C ARG A 109 -13.20 -0.72 11.70
N ALA A 110 -12.57 -1.15 12.78
CA ALA A 110 -12.50 -2.57 13.12
C ALA A 110 -13.85 -3.11 13.63
N THR A 111 -14.64 -2.30 14.33
CA THR A 111 -16.03 -2.64 14.70
C THR A 111 -16.89 -2.88 13.47
N ALA A 112 -16.86 -1.98 12.49
CA ALA A 112 -17.61 -2.15 11.23
C ALA A 112 -17.19 -3.43 10.48
N ARG A 113 -15.88 -3.71 10.47
CA ARG A 113 -15.32 -4.93 9.87
C ARG A 113 -15.79 -6.21 10.56
N LYS A 114 -15.78 -6.24 11.91
CA LYS A 114 -16.31 -7.37 12.69
C LYS A 114 -17.79 -7.61 12.41
N ALA A 115 -18.58 -6.54 12.32
CA ALA A 115 -20.00 -6.63 11.99
C ALA A 115 -20.25 -7.18 10.57
N ALA A 116 -19.48 -6.73 9.58
CA ALA A 116 -19.58 -7.24 8.21
C ALA A 116 -19.21 -8.73 8.11
N LEU A 117 -18.22 -9.18 8.91
CA LEU A 117 -17.79 -10.58 8.95
C LEU A 117 -18.79 -11.53 9.60
N THR A 118 -19.79 -11.04 10.34
CA THR A 118 -20.81 -11.92 10.95
C THR A 118 -21.55 -12.76 9.92
N ALA A 119 -21.78 -12.22 8.72
CA ALA A 119 -22.38 -12.97 7.61
C ALA A 119 -21.39 -13.91 6.89
N HIS A 120 -20.09 -13.72 7.09
CA HIS A 120 -19.02 -14.41 6.37
C HIS A 120 -17.89 -14.87 7.33
N PRO A 121 -18.19 -15.71 8.34
CA PRO A 121 -17.31 -15.93 9.50
C PRO A 121 -15.95 -16.53 9.13
N GLN A 122 -15.88 -17.34 8.07
CA GLN A 122 -14.64 -17.97 7.60
C GLN A 122 -13.82 -17.12 6.62
N PHE A 123 -14.33 -15.95 6.21
CA PHE A 123 -13.74 -15.17 5.11
C PHE A 123 -12.27 -14.81 5.34
N LEU A 124 -11.91 -14.38 6.54
CA LEU A 124 -10.52 -14.01 6.86
C LEU A 124 -9.55 -15.18 6.78
N PHE A 125 -10.00 -16.41 7.07
CA PHE A 125 -9.16 -17.59 6.93
C PHE A 125 -8.75 -17.79 5.47
N TYR A 126 -9.70 -17.81 4.54
CA TYR A 126 -9.41 -18.03 3.12
C TYR A 126 -8.71 -16.83 2.46
N SER A 127 -9.02 -15.61 2.89
CA SER A 127 -8.44 -14.39 2.33
C SER A 127 -7.08 -14.02 2.96
N ASP A 128 -7.06 -13.66 4.24
CA ASP A 128 -5.84 -13.21 4.92
C ASP A 128 -4.93 -14.36 5.39
N GLY A 129 -5.51 -15.53 5.70
CA GLY A 129 -4.79 -16.72 6.16
C GLY A 129 -4.21 -17.58 5.04
N LEU A 130 -4.87 -17.63 3.87
CA LEU A 130 -4.41 -18.42 2.73
C LEU A 130 -3.97 -17.54 1.55
N LEU A 131 -4.89 -16.79 0.92
CA LEU A 131 -4.59 -16.03 -0.30
C LEU A 131 -3.43 -15.07 -0.14
N ARG A 132 -3.42 -14.23 0.92
CA ARG A 132 -2.41 -13.18 1.11
C ARG A 132 -0.98 -13.72 1.19
N TYR A 133 -0.77 -14.86 1.88
CA TYR A 133 0.56 -15.45 1.98
C TYR A 133 0.97 -16.15 0.69
N ALA A 134 0.03 -16.88 0.07
CA ALA A 134 0.27 -17.55 -1.20
C ALA A 134 0.60 -16.57 -2.32
N SER A 135 -0.11 -15.45 -2.43
CA SER A 135 0.12 -14.44 -3.47
C SER A 135 1.48 -13.75 -3.30
N ARG A 136 1.89 -13.44 -2.07
CA ARG A 136 3.22 -12.86 -1.84
C ARG A 136 4.36 -13.84 -2.17
N ILE A 137 4.21 -15.12 -1.88
CA ILE A 137 5.21 -16.13 -2.27
C ILE A 137 5.24 -16.30 -3.80
N ASP A 138 4.07 -16.28 -4.45
CA ASP A 138 3.96 -16.33 -5.90
C ASP A 138 4.61 -15.08 -6.58
N GLU A 139 4.47 -13.89 -5.98
CA GLU A 139 5.15 -12.65 -6.43
C GLU A 139 6.69 -12.77 -6.46
N PHE A 140 7.28 -13.73 -5.74
CA PHE A 140 8.72 -14.00 -5.75
C PHE A 140 9.14 -15.11 -6.73
N GLY A 141 8.21 -15.61 -7.55
CA GLY A 141 8.44 -16.75 -8.45
C GLY A 141 8.50 -18.09 -7.73
N LEU A 142 7.87 -18.20 -6.56
CA LEU A 142 7.96 -19.36 -5.68
C LEU A 142 6.59 -20.01 -5.44
N ILE A 143 6.65 -21.26 -5.00
CA ILE A 143 5.54 -22.03 -4.44
C ILE A 143 5.90 -22.36 -2.99
N GLY A 144 4.99 -22.08 -2.07
CA GLY A 144 5.20 -22.32 -0.64
C GLY A 144 4.68 -23.68 -0.12
N PRO A 145 4.75 -23.89 1.21
CA PRO A 145 4.35 -25.15 1.84
C PRO A 145 2.87 -25.49 1.60
N CYS A 146 2.57 -26.78 1.48
CA CYS A 146 1.21 -27.32 1.36
C CYS A 146 0.37 -26.66 0.24
N HIS A 147 1.01 -26.18 -0.83
CA HIS A 147 0.38 -25.40 -1.90
C HIS A 147 -0.84 -26.05 -2.56
N GLN A 148 -0.79 -27.36 -2.85
CA GLN A 148 -1.93 -28.08 -3.43
C GLN A 148 -3.13 -28.11 -2.49
N LYS A 149 -2.90 -28.38 -1.21
CA LYS A 149 -3.95 -28.35 -0.18
C LYS A 149 -4.56 -26.95 -0.05
N LEU A 150 -3.71 -25.93 0.04
CA LEU A 150 -4.15 -24.52 0.12
C LEU A 150 -4.98 -24.10 -1.09
N THR A 151 -4.49 -24.37 -2.31
CA THR A 151 -5.19 -23.95 -3.53
C THR A 151 -6.50 -24.70 -3.72
N GLN A 152 -6.56 -25.98 -3.35
CA GLN A 152 -7.82 -26.74 -3.35
C GLN A 152 -8.81 -26.19 -2.31
N ALA A 153 -8.35 -25.86 -1.11
CA ALA A 153 -9.20 -25.28 -0.07
C ALA A 153 -9.82 -23.94 -0.52
N ILE A 154 -9.03 -23.06 -1.15
CA ILE A 154 -9.54 -21.78 -1.68
C ILE A 154 -10.54 -22.02 -2.80
N LYS A 155 -10.27 -22.93 -3.75
CA LYS A 155 -11.20 -23.25 -4.86
C LYS A 155 -12.54 -23.81 -4.37
N ASN A 156 -12.54 -24.52 -3.24
CA ASN A 156 -13.75 -25.10 -2.66
C ASN A 156 -14.59 -24.07 -1.88
N TYR A 157 -14.03 -22.90 -1.57
CA TYR A 157 -14.73 -21.83 -0.86
C TYR A 157 -15.19 -20.75 -1.85
N ASP A 158 -16.50 -20.66 -2.08
CA ASP A 158 -17.06 -19.58 -2.89
C ASP A 158 -16.90 -18.23 -2.19
N MET A 159 -15.98 -17.41 -2.69
CA MET A 159 -15.73 -16.07 -2.14
C MET A 159 -16.75 -15.04 -2.61
N THR A 160 -17.56 -15.34 -3.63
CA THR A 160 -18.48 -14.38 -4.26
C THR A 160 -19.38 -13.70 -3.23
N PRO A 161 -20.08 -14.43 -2.33
CA PRO A 161 -20.99 -13.80 -1.38
C PRO A 161 -20.33 -12.72 -0.53
N ALA A 162 -19.11 -12.97 -0.05
CA ALA A 162 -18.37 -12.03 0.78
C ALA A 162 -17.74 -10.88 -0.04
N LEU A 163 -17.24 -11.17 -1.24
CA LEU A 163 -16.63 -10.17 -2.12
C LEU A 163 -17.66 -9.15 -2.63
N THR A 164 -18.89 -9.58 -2.88
CA THR A 164 -19.97 -8.71 -3.40
C THR A 164 -20.88 -8.14 -2.31
N ASP A 165 -20.64 -8.46 -1.04
CA ASP A 165 -21.46 -7.97 0.07
C ASP A 165 -21.26 -6.45 0.27
N PRO A 166 -22.34 -5.64 0.26
CA PRO A 166 -22.22 -4.19 0.47
C PRO A 166 -21.56 -3.77 1.78
N ALA A 167 -21.79 -4.49 2.89
CA ALA A 167 -21.18 -4.21 4.18
C ALA A 167 -19.68 -4.55 4.17
N MET A 168 -19.29 -5.61 3.47
CA MET A 168 -17.88 -5.94 3.25
C MET A 168 -17.19 -4.87 2.41
N ILE A 169 -17.76 -4.46 1.28
CA ILE A 169 -17.20 -3.41 0.42
C ILE A 169 -17.03 -2.09 1.18
N LYS A 170 -18.03 -1.69 1.97
CA LYS A 170 -17.98 -0.48 2.82
C LYS A 170 -16.94 -0.52 3.94
N SER A 171 -16.38 -1.69 4.24
CA SER A 171 -15.44 -1.93 5.35
C SER A 171 -14.03 -2.31 4.88
N TRP A 172 -13.91 -2.85 3.66
CA TRP A 172 -12.73 -3.57 3.18
C TRP A 172 -12.39 -3.33 1.70
N ALA A 173 -12.91 -2.28 1.06
CA ALA A 173 -12.77 -2.03 -0.38
C ALA A 173 -11.40 -2.39 -0.99
N ALA A 174 -10.30 -1.78 -0.50
CA ALA A 174 -8.94 -2.09 -0.97
C ALA A 174 -8.54 -3.57 -0.77
N GLN A 175 -8.88 -4.17 0.37
CA GLN A 175 -8.56 -5.57 0.63
C GLN A 175 -9.31 -6.51 -0.31
N LEU A 176 -10.61 -6.27 -0.55
CA LEU A 176 -11.42 -7.15 -1.38
C LEU A 176 -10.91 -7.22 -2.82
N ILE A 177 -10.58 -6.08 -3.43
CA ILE A 177 -10.02 -6.09 -4.79
C ILE A 177 -8.63 -6.75 -4.83
N ASN A 178 -7.83 -6.64 -3.77
CA ASN A 178 -6.57 -7.41 -3.68
C ASN A 178 -6.86 -8.91 -3.70
N TYR A 179 -7.84 -9.40 -2.92
CA TYR A 179 -8.20 -10.82 -2.89
C TYR A 179 -8.74 -11.32 -4.24
N VAL A 180 -9.48 -10.48 -4.96
CA VAL A 180 -9.96 -10.75 -6.33
C VAL A 180 -8.78 -11.01 -7.26
N TYR A 181 -7.80 -10.10 -7.30
CA TYR A 181 -6.62 -10.27 -8.15
C TYR A 181 -5.70 -11.40 -7.69
N TRP A 182 -5.53 -11.61 -6.38
CA TRP A 182 -4.75 -12.74 -5.86
C TRP A 182 -5.38 -14.09 -6.19
N SER A 183 -6.72 -14.17 -6.15
CA SER A 183 -7.44 -15.38 -6.58
C SER A 183 -7.19 -15.68 -8.06
N LYS A 184 -7.19 -14.64 -8.89
CA LYS A 184 -6.89 -14.76 -10.33
C LYS A 184 -5.44 -15.13 -10.57
N GLN A 185 -4.50 -14.48 -9.89
CA GLN A 185 -3.05 -14.76 -9.94
C GLN A 185 -2.75 -16.22 -9.60
N LEU A 186 -3.38 -16.77 -8.57
CA LEU A 186 -3.17 -18.14 -8.11
C LEU A 186 -4.03 -19.18 -8.85
N GLY A 187 -4.88 -18.74 -9.79
CA GLY A 187 -5.79 -19.62 -10.53
C GLY A 187 -6.84 -20.31 -9.64
N THR A 188 -7.23 -19.68 -8.53
CA THR A 188 -8.24 -20.20 -7.59
C THR A 188 -9.64 -19.61 -7.79
N GLY A 189 -9.77 -18.58 -8.63
CA GLY A 189 -11.06 -18.02 -9.04
C GLY A 189 -10.89 -16.70 -9.79
N ASP A 190 -11.84 -16.35 -10.67
CA ASP A 190 -11.90 -15.04 -11.32
C ASP A 190 -13.20 -14.32 -10.90
N TYR A 191 -13.04 -13.35 -10.00
CA TYR A 191 -14.15 -12.60 -9.40
C TYR A 191 -14.20 -11.14 -9.88
N LEU A 192 -13.37 -10.77 -10.87
CA LEU A 192 -13.12 -9.37 -11.22
C LEU A 192 -14.39 -8.65 -11.70
N GLU A 193 -15.14 -9.27 -12.60
CA GLU A 193 -16.37 -8.69 -13.12
C GLU A 193 -17.43 -8.54 -12.02
N ALA A 194 -17.71 -9.61 -11.27
CA ALA A 194 -18.69 -9.61 -10.18
C ALA A 194 -18.36 -8.55 -9.11
N TYR A 195 -17.09 -8.48 -8.70
CA TYR A 195 -16.64 -7.47 -7.74
C TYR A 195 -16.72 -6.05 -8.29
N THR A 196 -16.32 -5.82 -9.54
CA THR A 196 -16.39 -4.48 -10.17
C THR A 196 -17.83 -3.97 -10.21
N ASN A 197 -18.78 -4.84 -10.58
CA ASN A 197 -20.19 -4.51 -10.59
C ASN A 197 -20.72 -4.17 -9.18
N ALA A 198 -20.41 -5.02 -8.20
CA ALA A 198 -20.82 -4.78 -6.80
C ALA A 198 -20.20 -3.50 -6.21
N PHE A 199 -18.92 -3.25 -6.49
CA PHE A 199 -18.21 -2.04 -6.04
C PHE A 199 -18.88 -0.78 -6.59
N ASN A 200 -19.18 -0.74 -7.89
CA ASN A 200 -19.84 0.40 -8.53
C ASN A 200 -21.29 0.59 -8.08
N GLN A 201 -21.99 -0.48 -7.70
CA GLN A 201 -23.32 -0.38 -7.08
C GLN A 201 -23.27 0.17 -5.65
N VAL A 202 -22.24 -0.17 -4.88
CA VAL A 202 -22.04 0.34 -3.53
C VAL A 202 -21.58 1.80 -3.51
N TYR A 203 -20.75 2.17 -4.48
CA TYR A 203 -20.15 3.50 -4.60
C TYR A 203 -20.44 4.17 -5.96
N PRO A 204 -21.72 4.38 -6.33
CA PRO A 204 -22.04 5.05 -7.57
C PRO A 204 -21.66 6.53 -7.49
N ASN A 205 -21.02 7.05 -8.54
CA ASN A 205 -20.44 8.41 -8.55
C ASN A 205 -21.46 9.50 -8.20
N GLN A 206 -22.70 9.37 -8.64
CA GLN A 206 -23.76 10.35 -8.36
C GLN A 206 -24.12 10.48 -6.86
N LEU A 207 -23.73 9.52 -6.02
CA LEU A 207 -23.97 9.56 -4.58
C LEU A 207 -22.76 10.03 -3.77
N ASP A 208 -21.66 10.43 -4.42
CA ASP A 208 -20.43 10.80 -3.71
C ASP A 208 -20.64 11.99 -2.77
N GLY A 209 -21.51 12.95 -3.12
CA GLY A 209 -21.85 14.08 -2.26
C GLY A 209 -22.48 13.69 -0.92
N GLN A 210 -22.97 12.45 -0.80
CA GLN A 210 -23.57 11.91 0.43
C GLN A 210 -22.57 11.11 1.28
N LEU A 211 -21.38 10.81 0.75
CA LEU A 211 -20.36 10.05 1.46
C LEU A 211 -19.68 10.91 2.52
N ASP A 212 -19.64 10.41 3.75
CA ASP A 212 -18.74 10.97 4.77
C ASP A 212 -17.27 10.76 4.37
N LYS A 213 -16.35 11.47 5.02
CA LYS A 213 -14.91 11.37 4.71
C LYS A 213 -14.38 9.94 4.79
N ARG A 214 -14.92 9.11 5.69
CA ARG A 214 -14.45 7.73 5.87
C ARG A 214 -14.85 6.86 4.70
N GLN A 215 -16.10 6.93 4.26
CA GLN A 215 -16.59 6.17 3.12
C GLN A 215 -16.03 6.67 1.81
N TYR A 216 -15.86 7.99 1.65
CA TYR A 216 -15.17 8.55 0.49
C TYR A 216 -13.73 8.04 0.39
N ARG A 217 -12.97 8.08 1.49
CA ARG A 217 -11.61 7.49 1.54
C ARG A 217 -11.61 5.99 1.24
N ASN A 218 -12.58 5.24 1.77
CA ASN A 218 -12.69 3.80 1.50
C ASN A 218 -12.95 3.52 0.01
N LYS A 219 -13.80 4.31 -0.65
CA LYS A 219 -13.99 4.26 -2.11
C LYS A 219 -12.68 4.52 -2.84
N LEU A 220 -11.97 5.60 -2.50
CA LEU A 220 -10.69 5.95 -3.13
C LEU A 220 -9.65 4.83 -2.98
N TYR A 221 -9.50 4.26 -1.78
CA TYR A 221 -8.64 3.09 -1.57
C TYR A 221 -9.05 1.88 -2.42
N GLY A 222 -10.36 1.64 -2.60
CA GLY A 222 -10.81 0.59 -3.52
C GLY A 222 -10.35 0.84 -4.95
N LEU A 223 -10.58 2.05 -5.45
CA LEU A 223 -10.21 2.49 -6.80
C LEU A 223 -8.70 2.43 -7.05
N THR A 224 -7.87 2.90 -6.12
CA THR A 224 -6.40 2.84 -6.27
C THR A 224 -5.92 1.38 -6.29
N HIS A 225 -6.53 0.52 -5.48
CA HIS A 225 -6.16 -0.90 -5.43
C HIS A 225 -6.62 -1.72 -6.64
N PHE A 226 -7.65 -1.29 -7.40
CA PHE A 226 -7.91 -1.85 -8.74
C PHE A 226 -6.67 -1.69 -9.63
N VAL A 227 -6.08 -0.51 -9.65
CA VAL A 227 -4.90 -0.19 -10.46
C VAL A 227 -3.67 -0.91 -9.93
N PHE A 228 -3.41 -0.86 -8.62
CA PHE A 228 -2.22 -1.48 -8.03
C PHE A 228 -2.22 -2.98 -8.18
N ALA A 229 -3.35 -3.65 -7.89
CA ALA A 229 -3.41 -5.09 -8.03
C ALA A 229 -3.29 -5.53 -9.50
N ALA A 230 -3.88 -4.78 -10.44
CA ALA A 230 -3.71 -5.02 -11.88
C ALA A 230 -2.25 -4.89 -12.35
N SER A 231 -1.50 -3.94 -11.78
CA SER A 231 -0.06 -3.75 -12.02
C SER A 231 0.83 -4.83 -11.39
N GLY A 232 0.25 -5.81 -10.69
CA GLY A 232 1.02 -6.76 -9.87
C GLY A 232 1.77 -6.06 -8.73
N TYR A 233 1.22 -4.96 -8.20
CA TYR A 233 1.87 -4.06 -7.25
C TYR A 233 3.20 -3.50 -7.79
N TYR A 234 3.11 -2.71 -8.86
CA TYR A 234 4.22 -1.99 -9.50
C TYR A 234 5.23 -2.88 -10.25
N GLN A 235 4.82 -4.08 -10.67
CA GLN A 235 5.68 -4.94 -11.48
C GLN A 235 5.60 -4.63 -12.97
N ARG A 236 4.49 -4.02 -13.42
CA ARG A 236 4.23 -3.70 -14.82
C ARG A 236 3.31 -2.49 -14.93
N PRO A 237 3.36 -1.75 -16.05
CA PRO A 237 2.36 -0.72 -16.34
C PRO A 237 0.96 -1.35 -16.47
N ILE A 238 -0.05 -0.49 -16.39
CA ILE A 238 -1.45 -0.86 -16.67
C ILE A 238 -1.90 -0.24 -18.00
N ASP A 239 -2.92 -0.84 -18.62
CA ASP A 239 -3.60 -0.27 -19.78
C ASP A 239 -4.46 0.93 -19.33
N ALA A 240 -4.13 2.12 -19.83
CA ALA A 240 -4.86 3.35 -19.50
C ALA A 240 -6.33 3.31 -19.94
N ASP A 241 -6.65 2.63 -21.04
CA ASP A 241 -8.02 2.58 -21.55
C ASP A 241 -8.88 1.64 -20.69
N GLN A 242 -8.32 0.48 -20.29
CA GLN A 242 -8.97 -0.46 -19.37
C GLN A 242 -9.35 0.20 -18.04
N PHE A 243 -8.46 1.05 -17.50
CA PHE A 243 -8.67 1.74 -16.22
C PHE A 243 -9.15 3.19 -16.38
N GLY A 244 -9.56 3.59 -17.59
CA GLY A 244 -9.94 4.97 -17.90
C GLY A 244 -11.09 5.49 -17.03
N TRP A 245 -12.04 4.62 -16.65
CA TRP A 245 -13.13 4.98 -15.75
C TRP A 245 -12.65 5.39 -14.34
N ILE A 246 -11.55 4.80 -13.85
CA ILE A 246 -10.92 5.17 -12.57
C ILE A 246 -10.11 6.46 -12.74
N LEU A 247 -9.30 6.54 -13.79
CA LEU A 247 -8.44 7.70 -14.03
C LEU A 247 -9.27 8.98 -14.27
N ASN A 248 -10.34 8.88 -15.07
CA ASN A 248 -11.28 9.98 -15.27
C ASN A 248 -11.95 10.38 -13.96
N TYR A 249 -12.39 9.41 -13.15
CA TYR A 249 -12.96 9.69 -11.84
C TYR A 249 -11.98 10.46 -10.94
N PHE A 250 -10.70 10.08 -10.89
CA PHE A 250 -9.70 10.81 -10.12
C PHE A 250 -9.47 12.24 -10.65
N SER A 251 -9.40 12.41 -11.97
CA SER A 251 -9.26 13.72 -12.61
C SER A 251 -10.43 14.64 -12.26
N ASP A 252 -11.66 14.15 -12.41
CA ASP A 252 -12.90 14.91 -12.20
C ASP A 252 -13.11 15.29 -10.72
N ASN A 253 -12.54 14.51 -9.80
CA ASN A 253 -12.73 14.70 -8.34
C ASN A 253 -11.49 15.20 -7.61
N MET A 254 -10.45 15.64 -8.33
CA MET A 254 -9.14 15.93 -7.74
C MET A 254 -9.20 16.98 -6.62
N ASP A 255 -10.06 18.00 -6.74
CA ASP A 255 -10.23 19.03 -5.71
C ASP A 255 -10.70 18.44 -4.37
N ARG A 256 -11.69 17.55 -4.42
CA ARG A 256 -12.19 16.87 -3.22
C ARG A 256 -11.19 15.84 -2.71
N ILE A 257 -10.49 15.14 -3.59
CA ILE A 257 -9.43 14.20 -3.21
C ILE A 257 -8.38 14.93 -2.38
N LEU A 258 -7.85 16.07 -2.84
CA LEU A 258 -6.86 16.86 -2.09
C LEU A 258 -7.38 17.38 -0.74
N THR A 259 -8.68 17.65 -0.65
CA THR A 259 -9.31 18.20 0.57
C THR A 259 -9.61 17.12 1.62
N ASP A 260 -10.14 15.99 1.18
CA ASP A 260 -10.72 14.99 2.06
C ASP A 260 -9.90 13.72 2.20
N ALA A 261 -9.02 13.39 1.25
CA ALA A 261 -8.20 12.19 1.33
C ALA A 261 -7.02 12.36 2.31
N THR A 262 -6.32 11.26 2.57
CA THR A 262 -5.08 11.24 3.34
C THR A 262 -3.89 11.28 2.38
N ASP A 263 -2.72 11.68 2.86
CA ASP A 263 -1.53 11.85 2.01
C ASP A 263 -1.14 10.54 1.29
N ASP A 264 -1.33 9.38 1.90
CA ASP A 264 -1.14 8.09 1.22
C ASP A 264 -2.10 7.93 0.05
N ILE A 265 -3.41 8.14 0.22
CA ILE A 265 -4.38 8.05 -0.89
C ILE A 265 -4.04 9.05 -2.00
N ILE A 266 -3.63 10.27 -1.66
CA ILE A 266 -3.25 11.29 -2.66
C ILE A 266 -2.02 10.82 -3.45
N ALA A 267 -1.03 10.24 -2.76
CA ALA A 267 0.12 9.62 -3.41
C ALA A 267 -0.30 8.45 -4.29
N GLU A 268 -1.23 7.60 -3.83
CA GLU A 268 -1.73 6.47 -4.60
C GLU A 268 -2.44 6.90 -5.89
N VAL A 269 -3.27 7.94 -5.82
CA VAL A 269 -3.93 8.52 -6.99
C VAL A 269 -2.90 8.99 -8.01
N GLY A 270 -1.87 9.72 -7.59
CA GLY A 270 -0.80 10.13 -8.50
C GLY A 270 -0.04 8.94 -9.11
N VAL A 271 0.30 7.93 -8.30
CA VAL A 271 0.96 6.70 -8.77
C VAL A 271 0.09 5.91 -9.75
N ALA A 272 -1.23 5.93 -9.62
CA ALA A 272 -2.13 5.29 -10.57
C ALA A 272 -2.00 5.86 -12.00
N PHE A 273 -1.84 7.17 -12.15
CA PHE A 273 -1.57 7.80 -13.45
C PHE A 273 -0.19 7.44 -13.99
N LEU A 274 0.82 7.39 -13.12
CA LEU A 274 2.18 7.01 -13.49
C LEU A 274 2.24 5.57 -14.01
N LEU A 275 1.54 4.63 -13.35
CA LEU A 275 1.38 3.25 -13.82
C LEU A 275 0.67 3.13 -15.16
N ALA A 276 -0.21 4.09 -15.50
CA ALA A 276 -0.91 4.16 -16.78
C ALA A 276 -0.13 4.91 -17.88
N GLY A 277 1.12 5.31 -17.61
CA GLY A 277 1.92 6.09 -18.56
C GLY A 277 1.36 7.50 -18.79
N LYS A 278 0.62 8.06 -17.83
CA LYS A 278 0.00 9.40 -17.89
C LYS A 278 0.69 10.40 -16.97
N GLY A 279 2.03 10.39 -16.95
CA GLY A 279 2.85 11.22 -16.06
C GLY A 279 2.64 12.74 -16.22
N ASP A 280 2.29 13.19 -17.42
CA ASP A 280 2.03 14.61 -17.72
C ASP A 280 0.60 15.07 -17.34
N ASN A 281 -0.24 14.16 -16.83
CA ASN A 281 -1.58 14.54 -16.41
C ASN A 281 -1.53 15.51 -15.20
N PRO A 282 -2.34 16.59 -15.18
CA PRO A 282 -2.35 17.56 -14.08
C PRO A 282 -2.54 16.94 -12.68
N VAL A 283 -3.23 15.81 -12.56
CA VAL A 283 -3.40 15.09 -11.29
C VAL A 283 -2.04 14.74 -10.67
N VAL A 284 -1.06 14.31 -11.46
CA VAL A 284 0.28 13.92 -10.98
C VAL A 284 0.97 15.12 -10.35
N GLN A 285 0.98 16.27 -11.04
CA GLN A 285 1.63 17.48 -10.54
C GLN A 285 0.94 18.00 -9.27
N ARG A 286 -0.39 18.02 -9.25
CA ARG A 286 -1.16 18.45 -8.07
C ARG A 286 -0.94 17.53 -6.86
N ALA A 287 -0.83 16.23 -7.09
CA ALA A 287 -0.49 15.28 -6.03
C ALA A 287 0.94 15.51 -5.51
N ARG A 288 1.94 15.72 -6.39
CA ARG A 288 3.33 16.02 -6.00
C ARG A 288 3.41 17.26 -5.13
N GLU A 289 2.78 18.35 -5.55
CA GLU A 289 2.76 19.61 -4.81
C GLU A 289 2.16 19.44 -3.40
N HIS A 290 1.05 18.70 -3.30
CA HIS A 290 0.45 18.37 -2.01
C HIS A 290 1.41 17.58 -1.13
N ILE A 291 2.06 16.54 -1.67
CA ILE A 291 2.97 15.67 -0.92
C ILE A 291 4.23 16.43 -0.45
N ILE A 292 4.81 17.29 -1.29
CA ILE A 292 5.93 18.15 -0.91
C ILE A 292 5.52 19.07 0.25
N LYS A 293 4.31 19.61 0.21
CA LYS A 293 3.77 20.47 1.27
C LYS A 293 3.52 19.71 2.58
N SER A 294 3.13 18.44 2.52
CA SER A 294 2.90 17.59 3.69
C SER A 294 4.20 17.08 4.35
N PHE A 295 5.37 17.29 3.73
CA PHE A 295 6.65 16.85 4.27
C PHE A 295 7.09 17.69 5.49
N ASP A 296 7.42 17.01 6.59
CA ASP A 296 7.99 17.64 7.78
C ASP A 296 9.52 17.68 7.66
N GLN A 297 10.09 18.88 7.54
CA GLN A 297 11.53 19.08 7.38
C GLN A 297 12.33 18.71 8.64
N ASN A 298 11.74 18.73 9.84
CA ASN A 298 12.46 18.34 11.06
C ASN A 298 12.50 16.82 11.20
N ALA A 299 11.37 16.16 10.93
CA ALA A 299 11.28 14.71 10.97
C ALA A 299 11.88 14.04 9.73
N GLN A 300 12.10 14.79 8.65
CA GLN A 300 12.50 14.29 7.34
C GLN A 300 11.55 13.16 6.86
N PHE A 301 10.25 13.37 7.07
CA PHE A 301 9.21 12.37 6.91
C PHE A 301 7.82 13.00 6.75
N ILE A 302 6.89 12.29 6.13
CA ILE A 302 5.48 12.72 6.07
C ILE A 302 4.73 12.14 7.28
N PRO A 303 4.18 12.96 8.19
CA PRO A 303 3.48 12.51 9.38
C PRO A 303 2.12 11.89 9.07
N SER A 304 1.50 11.26 10.07
CA SER A 304 0.09 10.82 9.94
C SER A 304 -0.85 12.04 9.92
N ILE A 305 -2.13 11.79 9.62
CA ILE A 305 -3.19 12.81 9.73
C ILE A 305 -3.29 13.47 11.11
N SER A 306 -2.79 12.80 12.16
CA SER A 306 -2.77 13.32 13.53
C SER A 306 -1.42 13.98 13.88
N GLY A 307 -0.55 14.22 12.90
CA GLY A 307 0.80 14.77 13.09
C GLY A 307 1.81 13.79 13.69
N ARG A 308 1.48 12.51 13.85
CA ARG A 308 2.39 11.55 14.51
C ARG A 308 3.45 11.01 13.54
N ILE A 309 4.68 10.93 14.03
CA ILE A 309 5.81 10.29 13.36
C ILE A 309 5.93 8.85 13.87
N GLU A 310 5.49 7.91 13.03
CA GLU A 310 5.48 6.49 13.33
C GLU A 310 6.08 5.75 12.13
N TYR A 311 7.37 5.45 12.16
CA TYR A 311 8.09 4.97 10.97
C TYR A 311 7.52 3.65 10.43
N ALA A 312 7.16 2.71 11.30
CA ALA A 312 6.62 1.41 10.88
C ALA A 312 5.24 1.54 10.20
N SER A 313 4.33 2.32 10.79
CA SER A 313 2.98 2.51 10.22
C SER A 313 2.93 3.57 9.10
N GLY A 314 3.95 4.43 9.02
CA GLY A 314 4.11 5.48 8.01
C GLY A 314 4.93 5.07 6.79
N GLU A 315 5.60 3.91 6.81
CA GLU A 315 6.41 3.41 5.68
C GLU A 315 5.63 3.44 4.37
N HIS A 316 4.42 2.89 4.35
CA HIS A 316 3.61 2.81 3.14
C HIS A 316 3.33 4.18 2.51
N ARG A 317 2.89 5.15 3.33
CA ARG A 317 2.66 6.53 2.89
C ARG A 317 3.92 7.15 2.28
N ASN A 318 5.05 6.94 2.95
CA ASN A 318 6.30 7.60 2.61
C ASN A 318 6.97 6.96 1.40
N VAL A 319 6.87 5.64 1.21
CA VAL A 319 7.33 4.99 -0.02
C VAL A 319 6.45 5.36 -1.21
N LEU A 320 5.13 5.44 -1.06
CA LEU A 320 4.25 5.96 -2.12
C LEU A 320 4.60 7.40 -2.50
N ALA A 321 4.90 8.24 -1.51
CA ALA A 321 5.39 9.59 -1.75
C ALA A 321 6.71 9.59 -2.53
N MET A 322 7.69 8.76 -2.15
CA MET A 322 8.93 8.61 -2.90
C MET A 322 8.67 8.23 -4.37
N MET A 323 7.80 7.25 -4.62
CA MET A 323 7.44 6.79 -5.96
C MET A 323 6.78 7.90 -6.79
N LEU A 324 5.87 8.67 -6.19
CA LEU A 324 5.20 9.78 -6.87
C LEU A 324 6.15 10.93 -7.20
N LEU A 325 7.00 11.31 -6.24
CA LEU A 325 7.93 12.43 -6.36
C LEU A 325 9.02 12.15 -7.40
N GLU A 326 9.47 10.90 -7.50
CA GLU A 326 10.48 10.49 -8.45
C GLU A 326 10.12 9.11 -9.03
N TRP A 327 9.42 9.15 -10.16
CA TRP A 327 8.95 7.94 -10.84
C TRP A 327 10.01 7.39 -11.78
N THR A 328 10.09 6.06 -11.90
CA THR A 328 10.93 5.37 -12.88
C THR A 328 10.16 5.12 -14.17
N GLU A 329 10.79 5.27 -15.33
CA GLU A 329 10.20 4.85 -16.60
C GLU A 329 10.16 3.33 -16.76
N GLN A 330 11.04 2.61 -16.05
CA GLN A 330 11.16 1.16 -16.12
C GLN A 330 10.85 0.51 -14.76
N LEU A 331 9.78 -0.30 -14.75
CA LEU A 331 9.43 -1.16 -13.63
C LEU A 331 10.14 -2.50 -13.72
N HIS A 332 10.48 -3.07 -12.56
CA HIS A 332 11.22 -4.32 -12.45
C HIS A 332 10.33 -5.39 -11.78
N PRO A 333 9.83 -6.39 -12.52
CA PRO A 333 9.10 -7.52 -11.94
C PRO A 333 9.93 -8.27 -10.87
N GLY A 334 9.27 -8.84 -9.86
CA GLY A 334 9.93 -9.59 -8.79
C GLY A 334 10.11 -8.81 -7.47
N PRO A 335 11.20 -9.03 -6.71
CA PRO A 335 12.40 -9.81 -7.08
C PRO A 335 12.15 -11.32 -7.18
N MET A 336 12.79 -11.98 -8.15
CA MET A 336 12.64 -13.42 -8.38
C MET A 336 13.69 -14.20 -7.56
N LEU A 337 13.36 -14.46 -6.29
CA LEU A 337 14.34 -14.86 -5.28
C LEU A 337 15.08 -16.18 -5.59
N ALA A 338 14.53 -17.04 -6.46
CA ALA A 338 15.19 -18.26 -6.92
C ALA A 338 16.35 -18.05 -7.90
N ILE A 339 16.40 -16.89 -8.57
CA ILE A 339 17.44 -16.58 -9.57
C ILE A 339 18.34 -15.41 -9.14
N GLU A 340 17.90 -14.57 -8.20
CA GLU A 340 18.72 -13.47 -7.71
C GLU A 340 19.98 -13.96 -6.98
N PRO A 341 21.19 -13.50 -7.36
CA PRO A 341 22.44 -13.93 -6.73
C PRO A 341 22.45 -13.74 -5.20
N ALA A 342 21.84 -12.65 -4.71
CA ALA A 342 21.79 -12.32 -3.30
C ALA A 342 20.92 -13.26 -2.46
N SER A 343 19.97 -14.01 -3.06
CA SER A 343 18.99 -14.79 -2.30
C SER A 343 18.84 -16.26 -2.72
N LYS A 344 19.25 -16.66 -3.93
CA LYS A 344 19.02 -18.02 -4.46
C LYS A 344 19.54 -19.17 -3.60
N PHE A 345 20.60 -18.94 -2.82
CA PHE A 345 21.17 -19.95 -1.91
C PHE A 345 20.66 -19.86 -0.46
N HIS A 346 19.78 -18.88 -0.19
CA HIS A 346 19.27 -18.55 1.13
C HIS A 346 17.75 -18.69 1.24
N LEU A 347 17.12 -19.41 0.30
CA LEU A 347 15.68 -19.64 0.37
C LEU A 347 15.27 -20.51 1.57
N PRO A 348 14.10 -20.27 2.18
CA PRO A 348 13.51 -21.20 3.15
C PRO A 348 13.39 -22.60 2.57
N LYS A 349 13.58 -23.63 3.40
CA LYS A 349 13.55 -25.03 2.94
C LYS A 349 12.16 -25.52 2.48
N GLN A 350 11.11 -24.81 2.87
CA GLN A 350 9.72 -25.17 2.58
C GLN A 350 9.17 -24.54 1.29
N VAL A 351 9.95 -23.69 0.61
CA VAL A 351 9.56 -23.10 -0.67
C VAL A 351 10.33 -23.75 -1.82
N ARG A 352 9.77 -23.69 -3.02
CA ARG A 352 10.41 -24.15 -4.25
C ARG A 352 10.12 -23.20 -5.41
N PRO A 353 10.98 -23.12 -6.44
CA PRO A 353 10.67 -22.40 -7.65
C PRO A 353 9.33 -22.85 -8.26
N LYS A 354 8.56 -21.90 -8.78
CA LYS A 354 7.41 -22.21 -9.65
C LYS A 354 7.98 -22.88 -10.91
N GLN A 355 7.47 -24.06 -11.25
CA GLN A 355 7.81 -24.69 -12.54
C GLN A 355 7.01 -23.93 -13.60
N GLU A 356 7.69 -23.48 -14.66
CA GLU A 356 7.06 -22.85 -15.83
C GLU A 356 6.23 -23.85 -16.63
#